data_AF-A0A5P1UX95-F1
#
_entry.id   AF-A0A5P1UX95-F1
#
_cell.length_a   1.000
_cell.length_b   1.000
_cell.length_c   1.000
_cell.angle_alpha   90.00
_cell.angle_beta   90.00
_cell.angle_gamma   90.00
#
_symmetry.space_group_name_H-M   'P 1'
#
loop_
_entity.id
_entity.type
_entity.pdbx_description
1 polymer ?
#
loop_
_entity_poly.entity_id
_entity_poly.type
_entity_poly.pdbx_seq_one_letter_code
_entity_poly.pdbx_strand_id
1 'polypeptide(L)'
;MVSGFRLFYQATDIEKAQHYHAVLSLRGVQVELCLIEQLNARFLRLNPELGLCVDASGLWLCANGMKMRPDWQAEIPRLKRASLKSEMLARACQLSEKPNLLDATAGLGHDSLLMAHLGAAVHLVERNPILFSLLEDAHHQAKQDAFLQSAASRIQLVFADSASHLQQLKLQNQSIDVVYLDPMFPQRDQNQQAIKKQAQVKKQMQLLHLLLPEDGEMDLGDELLDLARQVAKRVIVKRPRHAVFLADQTPDHQWLGDACRFDAYFSRD
;
A
#
# COMPACT_ATOMS: atom_id res chain seq x y z
N MET A 1 10.28 -21.09 14.42
CA MET A 1 11.41 -20.16 14.20
C MET A 1 11.16 -19.51 12.85
N VAL A 2 10.80 -18.23 12.83
CA VAL A 2 10.64 -17.52 11.55
C VAL A 2 12.05 -17.43 10.94
N SER A 3 12.25 -18.02 9.77
CA SER A 3 13.50 -17.89 9.03
C SER A 3 13.76 -16.42 8.77
N GLY A 4 14.90 -15.89 9.21
CA GLY A 4 15.29 -14.51 8.92
C GLY A 4 15.32 -14.24 7.41
N PHE A 5 14.99 -13.02 7.00
CA PHE A 5 15.09 -12.59 5.61
C PHE A 5 16.57 -12.44 5.22
N ARG A 6 16.92 -12.72 3.97
CA ARG A 6 18.22 -12.33 3.42
C ARG A 6 18.13 -10.96 2.77
N LEU A 7 19.14 -10.11 2.96
CA LEU A 7 19.32 -8.84 2.27
C LEU A 7 20.56 -8.92 1.40
N PHE A 8 20.34 -9.18 0.11
CA PHE A 8 21.40 -9.30 -0.88
C PHE A 8 21.90 -7.93 -1.34
N TYR A 9 23.21 -7.73 -1.38
CA TYR A 9 23.82 -6.47 -1.83
C TYR A 9 25.17 -6.72 -2.51
N GLN A 10 25.55 -5.82 -3.42
CA GLN A 10 26.89 -5.79 -4.00
C GLN A 10 27.82 -4.92 -3.13
N ALA A 11 29.14 -5.13 -3.23
CA ALA A 11 30.11 -4.37 -2.42
C ALA A 11 29.97 -2.84 -2.57
N THR A 12 29.51 -2.38 -3.74
CA THR A 12 29.21 -0.97 -4.04
C THR A 12 28.06 -0.37 -3.23
N ASP A 13 27.19 -1.20 -2.67
CA ASP A 13 25.95 -0.80 -1.99
C ASP A 13 25.99 -1.10 -0.48
N ILE A 14 27.17 -1.35 0.09
CA ILE A 14 27.34 -1.75 1.50
C ILE A 14 26.73 -0.74 2.49
N GLU A 15 26.93 0.56 2.29
CA GLU A 15 26.40 1.60 3.18
C GLU A 15 24.86 1.59 3.19
N LYS A 16 24.23 1.42 2.02
CA LYS A 16 22.78 1.29 1.91
C LYS A 16 22.28 -0.01 2.54
N ALA A 17 23.00 -1.12 2.32
CA ALA A 17 22.65 -2.40 2.93
C ALA A 17 22.68 -2.32 4.45
N GLN A 18 23.72 -1.70 5.04
CA GLN A 18 23.82 -1.45 6.47
C GLN A 18 22.70 -0.52 6.97
N HIS A 19 22.38 0.54 6.23
CA HIS A 19 21.27 1.43 6.54
C HIS A 19 19.93 0.67 6.61
N TYR A 20 19.55 -0.06 5.55
CA TYR A 20 18.29 -0.80 5.55
C TYR A 20 18.28 -1.94 6.58
N HIS A 21 19.40 -2.61 6.82
CA HIS A 21 19.53 -3.60 7.89
C HIS A 21 19.21 -2.98 9.26
N ALA A 22 19.75 -1.80 9.57
CA ALA A 22 19.46 -1.10 10.82
C ALA A 22 17.99 -0.68 10.92
N VAL A 23 17.44 -0.11 9.84
CA VAL A 23 16.02 0.31 9.75
C VAL A 23 15.07 -0.87 9.97
N LEU A 24 15.31 -1.99 9.30
CA LEU A 24 14.51 -3.21 9.41
C LEU A 24 14.64 -3.84 10.81
N SER A 25 15.84 -3.84 11.39
CA SER A 25 16.08 -4.32 12.75
C SER A 25 15.31 -3.50 13.80
N LEU A 26 15.27 -2.17 13.66
CA LEU A 26 14.48 -1.29 14.53
C LEU A 26 12.98 -1.58 14.46
N ARG A 27 12.52 -2.18 13.36
CA ARG A 27 11.13 -2.59 13.14
C ARG A 27 10.88 -4.08 13.46
N GLY A 28 11.85 -4.73 14.10
CA GLY A 28 11.74 -6.13 14.54
C GLY A 28 11.92 -7.17 13.42
N VAL A 29 12.39 -6.78 12.24
CA VAL A 29 12.65 -7.71 11.13
C VAL A 29 14.07 -8.24 11.24
N GLN A 30 14.22 -9.56 11.40
CA GLN A 30 15.52 -10.21 11.39
C GLN A 30 16.01 -10.39 9.95
N VAL A 31 17.18 -9.80 9.66
CA VAL A 31 17.74 -9.76 8.31
C VAL A 31 19.22 -10.16 8.34
N GLU A 32 19.61 -11.10 7.49
CA GLU A 32 21.01 -11.48 7.25
C GLU A 32 21.57 -10.70 6.05
N LEU A 33 22.68 -10.00 6.25
CA LEU A 33 23.40 -9.32 5.16
C LEU A 33 24.16 -10.34 4.31
N CYS A 34 23.84 -10.41 3.02
CA CYS A 34 24.46 -11.35 2.08
C CYS A 34 25.19 -10.59 0.96
N LEU A 35 26.52 -10.53 1.02
CA LEU A 35 27.33 -9.98 -0.06
C LEU A 35 27.25 -10.90 -1.28
N ILE A 36 26.97 -10.32 -2.45
CA ILE A 36 26.88 -11.03 -3.73
C ILE A 36 27.73 -10.34 -4.79
N GLU A 37 28.21 -11.10 -5.78
CA GLU A 37 29.01 -10.55 -6.88
C GLU A 37 28.18 -9.63 -7.78
N GLN A 38 27.00 -10.10 -8.20
CA GLN A 38 26.15 -9.38 -9.14
C GLN A 38 24.65 -9.62 -8.88
N LEU A 39 23.90 -8.52 -8.72
CA LEU A 39 22.44 -8.56 -8.65
C LEU A 39 21.85 -8.46 -10.07
N ASN A 40 21.45 -9.59 -10.65
CA ASN A 40 20.84 -9.64 -11.98
C ASN A 40 19.69 -10.66 -12.07
N ALA A 41 19.01 -10.74 -13.22
CA ALA A 41 17.89 -11.65 -13.41
C ALA A 41 18.26 -13.14 -13.22
N ARG A 42 19.51 -13.54 -13.50
CA ARG A 42 19.99 -14.90 -13.24
C ARG A 42 20.12 -15.16 -11.74
N PHE A 43 20.69 -14.23 -11.00
CA PHE A 43 20.80 -14.31 -9.54
C PHE A 43 19.42 -14.48 -8.88
N LEU A 44 18.45 -13.65 -9.25
CA LEU A 44 17.10 -13.70 -8.70
C LEU A 44 16.38 -15.03 -8.99
N ARG A 45 16.66 -15.69 -10.12
CA ARG A 45 16.08 -17.01 -10.45
C ARG A 45 16.73 -18.15 -9.66
N LEU A 46 18.03 -18.03 -9.36
CA LEU A 46 18.78 -18.99 -8.56
C LEU A 46 18.50 -18.84 -7.05
N ASN A 47 17.90 -17.72 -6.63
CA ASN A 47 17.49 -17.44 -5.26
C ASN A 47 15.97 -17.17 -5.24
N PRO A 48 15.13 -18.22 -5.38
CA PRO A 48 13.68 -18.06 -5.50
C PRO A 48 12.97 -17.73 -4.18
N GLU A 49 13.63 -18.01 -3.05
CA GLU A 49 13.14 -17.69 -1.69
C GLU A 49 12.78 -16.21 -1.54
N LEU A 50 11.80 -15.93 -0.68
CA LEU A 50 11.44 -14.56 -0.35
C LEU A 50 12.60 -13.88 0.39
N GLY A 51 13.03 -12.74 -0.12
CA GLY A 51 14.14 -11.98 0.42
C GLY A 51 14.06 -10.51 0.05
N LEU A 52 15.12 -9.79 0.38
CA LEU A 52 15.33 -8.40 0.07
C LEU A 52 16.61 -8.24 -0.75
N CYS A 53 16.68 -7.21 -1.57
CA CYS A 53 17.93 -6.80 -2.19
C CYS A 53 18.07 -5.29 -2.25
N VAL A 54 19.32 -4.84 -2.30
CA VAL A 54 19.68 -3.42 -2.40
C VAL A 54 20.49 -3.20 -3.65
N ASP A 55 20.17 -2.13 -4.37
CA ASP A 55 20.99 -1.61 -5.45
C ASP A 55 21.06 -0.07 -5.39
N ALA A 56 21.67 0.53 -6.42
CA ALA A 56 21.75 1.98 -6.57
C ALA A 56 20.39 2.69 -6.44
N SER A 57 19.28 2.02 -6.76
CA SER A 57 17.93 2.58 -6.69
C SER A 57 17.26 2.40 -5.33
N GLY A 58 17.83 1.65 -4.39
CA GLY A 58 17.30 1.51 -3.03
C GLY A 58 16.90 0.08 -2.67
N LEU A 59 15.88 -0.06 -1.82
CA LEU A 59 15.43 -1.34 -1.28
C LEU A 59 14.38 -2.02 -2.18
N TRP A 60 14.48 -3.34 -2.30
CA TRP A 60 13.56 -4.16 -3.09
C TRP A 60 13.15 -5.41 -2.31
N LEU A 61 11.91 -5.85 -2.49
CA LEU A 61 11.47 -7.21 -2.19
C LEU A 61 11.74 -8.11 -3.38
N CYS A 62 12.24 -9.32 -3.18
CA CYS A 62 12.51 -10.27 -4.25
C CYS A 62 12.08 -11.70 -3.90
N ALA A 63 11.68 -12.45 -4.92
CA ALA A 63 11.42 -13.90 -4.87
C ALA A 63 11.19 -14.41 -6.30
N ASN A 64 11.37 -15.69 -6.56
CA ASN A 64 10.99 -16.36 -7.82
C ASN A 64 11.45 -15.64 -9.11
N GLY A 65 12.69 -15.09 -9.13
CA GLY A 65 13.18 -14.34 -10.29
C GLY A 65 12.57 -12.95 -10.48
N MET A 66 11.76 -12.48 -9.53
CA MET A 66 11.10 -11.18 -9.53
C MET A 66 11.68 -10.28 -8.44
N LYS A 67 11.60 -8.97 -8.65
CA LYS A 67 11.78 -7.97 -7.60
C LYS A 67 10.72 -6.87 -7.72
N MET A 68 10.35 -6.24 -6.61
CA MET A 68 9.44 -5.10 -6.58
C MET A 68 9.83 -4.07 -5.54
N ARG A 69 9.36 -2.85 -5.76
CA ARG A 69 9.30 -1.73 -4.83
C ARG A 69 8.11 -0.86 -5.22
N PRO A 70 7.65 0.06 -4.36
CA PRO A 70 6.79 1.16 -4.78
C PRO A 70 7.52 2.04 -5.79
N ASP A 71 7.09 2.02 -7.05
CA ASP A 71 7.75 2.76 -8.13
C ASP A 71 6.94 4.02 -8.49
N TRP A 72 6.97 5.00 -7.59
CA TRP A 72 6.20 6.23 -7.74
C TRP A 72 6.64 7.08 -8.93
N GLN A 73 7.90 6.96 -9.39
CA GLN A 73 8.37 7.61 -10.62
C GLN A 73 7.69 7.03 -11.87
N ALA A 74 7.43 5.72 -11.88
CA ALA A 74 6.68 5.09 -12.97
C ALA A 74 5.23 5.59 -13.08
N GLU A 75 4.67 6.21 -12.02
CA GLU A 75 3.32 6.78 -12.04
C GLU A 75 3.24 8.19 -12.67
N ILE A 76 4.38 8.87 -12.89
CA ILE A 76 4.41 10.24 -13.44
C ILE A 76 3.55 10.40 -14.71
N PRO A 77 3.59 9.49 -15.71
CA PRO A 77 2.74 9.60 -16.90
C PRO A 77 1.23 9.49 -16.62
N ARG A 78 0.82 8.76 -15.58
CA ARG A 78 -0.57 8.73 -15.10
C ARG A 78 -0.90 10.05 -14.42
N LEU A 79 -0.06 10.50 -13.48
CA LEU A 79 -0.27 11.73 -12.71
C LEU A 79 -0.41 12.96 -13.62
N LYS A 80 0.41 13.10 -14.66
CA LYS A 80 0.31 14.20 -15.64
C LYS A 80 -1.03 14.28 -16.37
N ARG A 81 -1.74 13.15 -16.52
CA ARG A 81 -3.06 13.06 -17.18
C ARG A 81 -4.22 13.02 -16.17
N ALA A 82 -3.91 12.85 -14.90
CA ALA A 82 -4.89 12.76 -13.84
C ALA A 82 -5.53 14.14 -13.60
N SER A 83 -6.82 14.13 -13.34
CA SER A 83 -7.57 15.32 -12.95
C SER A 83 -8.71 14.90 -12.03
N LEU A 84 -9.25 15.87 -11.28
CA LEU A 84 -10.42 15.65 -10.43
C LEU A 84 -11.62 15.04 -11.19
N LYS A 85 -11.73 15.30 -12.49
CA LYS A 85 -12.82 14.79 -13.33
C LYS A 85 -12.53 13.42 -13.94
N SER A 86 -11.29 13.17 -14.35
CA SER A 86 -10.90 11.93 -15.03
C SER A 86 -10.72 10.76 -14.08
N GLU A 87 -10.28 11.00 -12.85
CA GLU A 87 -10.05 9.94 -11.87
C GLU A 87 -11.33 9.66 -11.06
N MET A 88 -11.79 8.40 -11.09
CA MET A 88 -12.96 7.98 -10.31
C MET A 88 -12.70 8.05 -8.81
N LEU A 89 -11.50 7.62 -8.37
CA LEU A 89 -11.06 7.75 -6.99
C LEU A 89 -11.10 9.21 -6.51
N ALA A 90 -10.75 10.17 -7.39
CA ALA A 90 -10.78 11.58 -7.04
C ALA A 90 -12.20 12.09 -6.76
N ARG A 91 -13.18 11.60 -7.52
CA ARG A 91 -14.60 11.92 -7.31
C ARG A 91 -15.13 11.24 -6.06
N ALA A 92 -14.82 9.96 -5.85
CA ALA A 92 -15.25 9.20 -4.68
C ALA A 92 -14.75 9.84 -3.37
N CYS A 93 -13.48 10.21 -3.33
CA CYS A 93 -12.87 10.88 -2.18
C CYS A 93 -13.12 12.40 -2.12
N GLN A 94 -13.86 12.99 -3.07
CA GLN A 94 -14.11 14.44 -3.19
C GLN A 94 -12.84 15.28 -3.00
N LEU A 95 -11.81 14.96 -3.79
CA LEU A 95 -10.51 15.63 -3.69
C LEU A 95 -10.54 17.12 -4.06
N SER A 96 -11.64 17.62 -4.65
CA SER A 96 -11.85 19.06 -4.90
C SER A 96 -11.78 19.89 -3.63
N GLU A 97 -12.20 19.33 -2.49
CA GLU A 97 -12.16 20.00 -1.18
C GLU A 97 -10.80 19.90 -0.50
N LYS A 98 -9.82 19.22 -1.11
CA LYS A 98 -8.50 18.94 -0.54
C LYS A 98 -8.59 18.34 0.88
N PRO A 99 -9.29 17.19 1.03
CA PRO A 99 -9.58 16.61 2.33
C PRO A 99 -8.31 16.23 3.09
N ASN A 100 -8.43 16.17 4.43
CA ASN A 100 -7.55 15.34 5.23
C ASN A 100 -7.98 13.87 5.07
N LEU A 101 -7.12 13.06 4.47
CA LEU A 101 -7.39 11.71 4.05
C LEU A 101 -6.48 10.72 4.78
N LEU A 102 -7.06 9.61 5.23
CA LEU A 102 -6.34 8.48 5.80
C LEU A 102 -6.49 7.28 4.86
N ASP A 103 -5.40 6.80 4.29
CA ASP A 103 -5.33 5.50 3.61
C ASP A 103 -4.94 4.46 4.66
N ALA A 104 -5.92 3.68 5.10
CA ALA A 104 -5.74 2.69 6.16
C ALA A 104 -5.27 1.33 5.61
N THR A 105 -4.91 1.26 4.33
CA THR A 105 -4.46 0.04 3.63
C THR A 105 -3.38 0.41 2.62
N ALA A 106 -2.39 1.16 3.08
CA ALA A 106 -1.40 1.84 2.25
C ALA A 106 -0.81 0.97 1.13
N GLY A 107 -0.38 -0.24 1.46
CA GLY A 107 0.33 -1.12 0.53
C GLY A 107 1.47 -0.39 -0.16
N LEU A 108 1.48 -0.38 -1.49
CA LEU A 108 2.51 0.32 -2.28
C LEU A 108 2.25 1.83 -2.46
N GLY A 109 1.15 2.37 -1.93
CA GLY A 109 0.87 3.80 -1.89
C GLY A 109 0.59 4.49 -3.23
N HIS A 110 0.34 3.74 -4.32
CA HIS A 110 0.10 4.33 -5.65
C HIS A 110 -1.18 5.18 -5.69
N ASP A 111 -2.29 4.68 -5.11
CA ASP A 111 -3.54 5.43 -5.06
C ASP A 111 -3.42 6.65 -4.13
N SER A 112 -2.71 6.51 -3.01
CA SER A 112 -2.38 7.64 -2.13
C SER A 112 -1.51 8.70 -2.79
N LEU A 113 -0.52 8.32 -3.61
CA LEU A 113 0.26 9.27 -4.41
C LEU A 113 -0.62 10.06 -5.38
N LEU A 114 -1.58 9.39 -6.04
CA LEU A 114 -2.54 10.05 -6.90
C LEU A 114 -3.42 11.04 -6.10
N MET A 115 -3.96 10.61 -4.96
CA MET A 115 -4.80 11.47 -4.12
C MET A 115 -4.04 12.70 -3.62
N ALA A 116 -2.80 12.51 -3.18
CA ALA A 116 -1.90 13.59 -2.80
C ALA A 116 -1.57 14.49 -3.99
N HIS A 117 -1.27 13.95 -5.17
CA HIS A 117 -1.03 14.73 -6.38
C HIS A 117 -2.22 15.65 -6.72
N LEU A 118 -3.45 15.14 -6.56
CA LEU A 118 -4.69 15.88 -6.79
C LEU A 118 -5.08 16.83 -5.64
N GLY A 119 -4.29 16.90 -4.57
CA GLY A 119 -4.34 17.99 -3.59
C GLY A 119 -4.73 17.62 -2.17
N ALA A 120 -5.05 16.35 -1.88
CA ALA A 120 -5.34 15.92 -0.50
C ALA A 120 -4.09 15.91 0.38
N ALA A 121 -4.28 16.14 1.68
CA ALA A 121 -3.32 15.79 2.71
C ALA A 121 -3.56 14.32 3.09
N VAL A 122 -2.55 13.46 2.93
CA VAL A 122 -2.71 12.01 3.01
C VAL A 122 -1.85 11.44 4.14
N HIS A 123 -2.48 10.69 5.05
CA HIS A 123 -1.82 9.82 6.02
C HIS A 123 -1.90 8.39 5.51
N LEU A 124 -0.77 7.73 5.31
CA LEU A 124 -0.64 6.35 4.84
C LEU A 124 -0.29 5.44 6.01
N VAL A 125 -1.18 4.52 6.36
CA VAL A 125 -0.97 3.56 7.46
C VAL A 125 -0.59 2.20 6.90
N GLU A 126 0.58 1.71 7.29
CA GLU A 126 1.05 0.36 6.95
C GLU A 126 1.65 -0.31 8.18
N ARG A 127 1.25 -1.58 8.40
CA ARG A 127 1.64 -2.36 9.57
C ARG A 127 2.79 -3.31 9.29
N ASN A 128 2.96 -3.74 8.03
CA ASN A 128 4.01 -4.66 7.67
C ASN A 128 5.35 -3.90 7.65
N PRO A 129 6.33 -4.30 8.48
CA PRO A 129 7.57 -3.54 8.64
C PRO A 129 8.43 -3.51 7.37
N ILE A 130 8.39 -4.57 6.55
CA ILE A 130 9.11 -4.61 5.27
C ILE A 130 8.44 -3.68 4.27
N LEU A 131 7.11 -3.77 4.14
CA LEU A 131 6.31 -2.97 3.21
C LEU A 131 6.39 -1.48 3.57
N PHE A 132 6.31 -1.14 4.86
CA PHE A 132 6.53 0.22 5.35
C PHE A 132 7.94 0.73 5.01
N SER A 133 8.98 -0.10 5.17
CA SER A 133 10.36 0.29 4.83
C SER A 133 10.53 0.57 3.33
N LEU A 134 9.89 -0.23 2.47
CA LEU A 134 9.86 0.01 1.03
C LEU A 134 9.12 1.31 0.67
N LEU A 135 8.00 1.59 1.34
CA LEU A 135 7.20 2.79 1.16
C LEU A 135 7.94 4.05 1.61
N GLU A 136 8.65 3.98 2.74
CA GLU A 136 9.50 5.05 3.26
C GLU A 136 10.64 5.39 2.31
N ASP A 137 11.30 4.39 1.73
CA ASP A 137 12.34 4.58 0.72
C ASP A 137 11.78 5.29 -0.53
N ALA A 138 10.62 4.84 -1.02
CA ALA A 138 9.96 5.47 -2.18
C ALA A 138 9.49 6.90 -1.89
N HIS A 139 8.97 7.18 -0.69
CA HIS A 139 8.56 8.51 -0.25
C HIS A 139 9.76 9.46 -0.17
N HIS A 140 10.88 8.99 0.37
CA HIS A 140 12.12 9.76 0.43
C HIS A 140 12.64 10.10 -0.97
N GLN A 141 12.66 9.14 -1.89
CA GLN A 141 13.03 9.39 -3.29
C GLN A 141 12.07 10.39 -3.96
N ALA A 142 10.76 10.26 -3.75
CA ALA A 142 9.77 11.16 -4.32
C ALA A 142 9.86 12.60 -3.79
N LYS A 143 10.31 12.80 -2.54
CA LYS A 143 10.60 14.13 -1.98
C LYS A 143 11.77 14.84 -2.66
N GLN A 144 12.66 14.09 -3.32
CA GLN A 144 13.81 14.64 -4.05
C GLN A 144 13.53 14.81 -5.54
N ASP A 145 12.46 14.20 -6.06
CA ASP A 145 12.06 14.30 -7.46
C ASP A 145 11.30 15.61 -7.73
N ALA A 146 11.72 16.36 -8.75
CA ALA A 146 11.16 17.68 -9.04
C ALA A 146 9.66 17.68 -9.39
N PHE A 147 9.14 16.58 -9.95
CA PHE A 147 7.71 16.46 -10.28
C PHE A 147 6.89 15.95 -9.09
N LEU A 148 7.42 14.97 -8.35
CA LEU A 148 6.70 14.30 -7.26
C LEU A 148 6.79 15.04 -5.93
N GLN A 149 7.79 15.90 -5.71
CA GLN A 149 8.05 16.55 -4.42
C GLN A 149 6.80 17.19 -3.80
N SER A 150 6.00 17.90 -4.61
CA SER A 150 4.77 18.54 -4.15
C SER A 150 3.71 17.54 -3.67
N ALA A 151 3.55 16.41 -4.36
CA ALA A 151 2.64 15.36 -3.93
C ALA A 151 3.18 14.65 -2.68
N ALA A 152 4.47 14.31 -2.68
CA ALA A 152 5.12 13.62 -1.56
C ALA A 152 5.14 14.45 -0.27
N SER A 153 5.21 15.79 -0.36
CA SER A 153 5.15 16.66 0.82
C SER A 153 3.78 16.69 1.50
N ARG A 154 2.72 16.29 0.79
CA ARG A 154 1.37 16.11 1.35
C ARG A 154 1.14 14.73 1.93
N ILE A 155 2.13 13.84 1.86
CA ILE A 155 2.06 12.47 2.38
C ILE A 155 2.81 12.38 3.71
N GLN A 156 2.14 11.83 4.72
CA GLN A 156 2.73 11.38 5.97
C GLN A 156 2.60 9.86 6.09
N LEU A 157 3.69 9.20 6.46
CA LEU A 157 3.70 7.75 6.67
C LEU A 157 3.52 7.45 8.17
N VAL A 158 2.65 6.50 8.49
CA VAL A 158 2.35 6.07 9.85
C VAL A 158 2.61 4.56 9.94
N PHE A 159 3.64 4.18 10.68
CA PHE A 159 3.93 2.76 10.95
C PHE A 159 3.07 2.29 12.12
N ALA A 160 1.91 1.71 11.80
CA ALA A 160 0.95 1.25 12.79
C ALA A 160 0.02 0.19 12.19
N ASP A 161 -0.64 -0.57 13.06
CA ASP A 161 -1.83 -1.30 12.67
C ASP A 161 -3.01 -0.34 12.49
N SER A 162 -3.74 -0.49 11.38
CA SER A 162 -4.81 0.43 10.98
C SER A 162 -5.98 0.45 11.94
N ALA A 163 -6.39 -0.70 12.49
CA ALA A 163 -7.47 -0.77 13.47
C ALA A 163 -7.06 -0.03 14.76
N SER A 164 -5.85 -0.31 15.25
CA SER A 164 -5.27 0.38 16.40
C SER A 164 -5.18 1.90 16.20
N HIS A 165 -4.75 2.34 15.01
CA HIS A 165 -4.65 3.76 14.69
C HIS A 165 -6.02 4.45 14.64
N LEU A 166 -7.01 3.83 13.98
CA LEU A 166 -8.39 4.34 13.93
C LEU A 166 -9.01 4.45 15.34
N GLN A 167 -8.79 3.44 16.20
CA GLN A 167 -9.24 3.48 17.60
C GLN A 167 -8.59 4.63 18.36
N GLN A 168 -7.29 4.88 18.15
CA GLN A 168 -6.59 5.99 18.77
C GLN A 168 -7.16 7.34 18.32
N LEU A 169 -7.42 7.54 17.02
CA LEU A 169 -8.05 8.75 16.49
C LEU A 169 -9.42 8.99 17.14
N LYS A 170 -10.22 7.92 17.28
CA LYS A 170 -11.51 7.98 17.98
C LYS A 170 -11.36 8.42 19.44
N LEU A 171 -10.43 7.83 20.18
CA LEU A 171 -10.17 8.18 21.59
C LEU A 171 -9.74 9.64 21.75
N GLN A 172 -9.03 10.18 20.76
CA GLN A 172 -8.58 11.57 20.73
C GLN A 172 -9.64 12.53 20.17
N ASN A 173 -10.82 12.04 19.83
CA ASN A 173 -11.90 12.78 19.20
C ASN A 173 -11.44 13.53 17.93
N GLN A 174 -10.51 12.93 17.18
CA GLN A 174 -10.01 13.46 15.92
C GLN A 174 -10.89 12.96 14.77
N SER A 175 -11.41 13.90 13.98
CA SER A 175 -12.19 13.59 12.79
C SER A 175 -11.34 13.68 11.53
N ILE A 176 -11.53 12.73 10.62
CA ILE A 176 -10.91 12.68 9.30
C ILE A 176 -12.00 12.94 8.24
N ASP A 177 -11.68 13.66 7.18
CA ASP A 177 -12.67 13.93 6.14
C ASP A 177 -12.99 12.66 5.34
N VAL A 178 -11.95 11.88 5.02
CA VAL A 178 -12.05 10.67 4.20
C VAL A 178 -11.14 9.57 4.74
N VAL A 179 -11.69 8.38 4.99
CA VAL A 179 -10.88 7.16 5.15
C VAL A 179 -10.99 6.34 3.87
N TYR A 180 -9.86 5.90 3.33
CA TYR A 180 -9.78 5.05 2.15
C TYR A 180 -9.32 3.64 2.54
N LEU A 181 -10.00 2.63 2.00
CA LEU A 181 -9.73 1.20 2.22
C LEU A 181 -9.63 0.47 0.87
N ASP A 182 -8.57 -0.30 0.67
CA ASP A 182 -8.33 -1.23 -0.45
C ASP A 182 -7.74 -2.55 0.10
N PRO A 183 -8.51 -3.33 0.86
CA PRO A 183 -8.01 -4.57 1.45
C PRO A 183 -7.63 -5.58 0.34
N MET A 184 -6.37 -6.04 0.37
CA MET A 184 -5.75 -6.86 -0.70
C MET A 184 -6.19 -8.34 -0.75
N PHE A 185 -7.13 -8.79 0.09
CA PHE A 185 -7.36 -10.22 0.41
C PHE A 185 -8.58 -10.86 -0.28
N PRO A 186 -8.61 -12.22 -0.40
CA PRO A 186 -9.29 -12.90 -1.50
C PRO A 186 -10.77 -12.60 -1.54
N GLN A 187 -11.15 -11.96 -2.64
CA GLN A 187 -12.51 -11.55 -2.87
C GLN A 187 -13.33 -12.77 -3.27
N ARG A 188 -14.50 -12.87 -2.66
CA ARG A 188 -15.56 -13.75 -3.15
C ARG A 188 -16.41 -12.98 -4.15
N ASP A 189 -16.79 -13.63 -5.24
CA ASP A 189 -17.81 -13.09 -6.12
C ASP A 189 -19.18 -13.14 -5.42
N GLN A 190 -20.20 -12.60 -6.09
CA GLN A 190 -21.58 -12.62 -5.58
C GLN A 190 -22.12 -14.04 -5.33
N ASN A 191 -21.50 -15.07 -5.92
CA ASN A 191 -21.86 -16.48 -5.72
C ASN A 191 -21.02 -17.15 -4.62
N GLN A 192 -20.32 -16.35 -3.80
CA GLN A 192 -19.39 -16.80 -2.76
C GLN A 192 -18.22 -17.66 -3.26
N GLN A 193 -17.97 -17.67 -4.56
CA GLN A 193 -16.83 -18.37 -5.15
C GLN A 193 -15.61 -17.46 -5.05
N ALA A 194 -14.44 -18.05 -4.75
CA ALA A 194 -13.19 -17.31 -4.88
C ALA A 194 -13.12 -16.72 -6.30
N ILE A 195 -13.02 -15.40 -6.41
CA ILE A 195 -12.84 -14.75 -7.71
C ILE A 195 -11.58 -15.36 -8.31
N LYS A 196 -11.72 -16.06 -9.44
CA LYS A 196 -10.58 -16.63 -10.18
C LYS A 196 -9.60 -15.49 -10.41
N LYS A 197 -8.44 -15.57 -9.73
CA LYS A 197 -7.31 -14.65 -9.85
C LYS A 197 -7.10 -14.41 -11.35
N GLN A 198 -7.29 -13.18 -11.82
CA GLN A 198 -6.94 -12.83 -13.21
C GLN A 198 -5.50 -13.32 -13.42
N ALA A 199 -5.30 -14.29 -14.30
CA ALA A 199 -4.06 -15.06 -14.47
C ALA A 199 -2.87 -14.22 -15.00
N GLN A 200 -2.93 -12.91 -14.83
CA GLN A 200 -1.94 -11.91 -15.20
C GLN A 200 -1.79 -10.85 -14.10
N VAL A 201 -2.02 -11.22 -12.85
CA VAL A 201 -1.69 -10.42 -11.68
C VAL A 201 -0.22 -9.99 -11.80
N LYS A 202 0.00 -8.67 -12.01
CA LYS A 202 1.31 -8.03 -12.18
C LYS A 202 2.29 -8.61 -11.15
N LYS A 203 3.53 -8.93 -11.56
CA LYS A 203 4.60 -9.55 -10.74
C LYS A 203 4.68 -9.04 -9.28
N GLN A 204 4.41 -7.76 -9.07
CA GLN A 204 4.34 -7.11 -7.75
C GLN A 204 3.34 -7.78 -6.79
N MET A 205 2.13 -8.06 -7.25
CA MET A 205 1.09 -8.67 -6.41
C MET A 205 1.40 -10.12 -6.05
N GLN A 206 2.12 -10.86 -6.91
CA GLN A 206 2.62 -12.19 -6.56
C GLN A 206 3.62 -12.13 -5.41
N LEU A 207 4.52 -11.14 -5.43
CA LEU A 207 5.47 -10.91 -4.33
C LEU A 207 4.77 -10.45 -3.05
N LEU A 208 3.73 -9.62 -3.14
CA LEU A 208 2.93 -9.22 -1.99
C LEU A 208 2.22 -10.41 -1.33
N HIS A 209 1.68 -11.35 -2.10
CA HIS A 209 1.07 -12.57 -1.54
C HIS A 209 2.08 -13.49 -0.84
N LEU A 210 3.34 -13.52 -1.30
CA LEU A 210 4.40 -14.26 -0.59
C LEU A 210 4.76 -13.57 0.73
N LEU A 211 4.76 -12.24 0.76
CA LEU A 211 5.06 -11.45 1.96
C LEU A 211 3.91 -11.46 2.98
N LEU A 212 2.67 -11.50 2.51
CA LEU A 212 1.46 -11.42 3.33
C LEU A 212 0.67 -12.74 3.19
N PRO A 213 1.04 -13.79 3.94
CA PRO A 213 0.43 -15.12 3.80
C PRO A 213 -1.07 -15.09 4.12
N GLU A 214 -1.84 -15.88 3.36
CA GLU A 214 -3.31 -15.97 3.42
C GLU A 214 -3.83 -16.60 4.75
N ASP A 215 -2.97 -17.29 5.51
CA ASP A 215 -3.34 -18.09 6.69
C ASP A 215 -3.20 -17.35 8.04
N GLY A 216 -2.69 -16.11 8.05
CA GLY A 216 -2.77 -15.28 9.24
C GLY A 216 -4.19 -14.78 9.41
N GLU A 217 -4.66 -14.61 10.65
CA GLU A 217 -5.86 -13.85 11.01
C GLU A 217 -5.71 -12.37 10.60
N MET A 218 -5.47 -12.11 9.32
CA MET A 218 -5.51 -10.79 8.72
C MET A 218 -6.99 -10.50 8.50
N ASP A 219 -7.58 -9.94 9.56
CA ASP A 219 -8.84 -9.24 9.59
C ASP A 219 -9.22 -8.71 8.21
N LEU A 220 -10.38 -9.15 7.70
CA LEU A 220 -10.88 -8.99 6.33
C LEU A 220 -11.11 -7.53 5.92
N GLY A 221 -10.68 -6.58 6.74
CA GLY A 221 -11.07 -5.19 6.70
C GLY A 221 -12.51 -4.99 7.20
N ASP A 222 -13.15 -6.04 7.70
CA ASP A 222 -14.53 -5.98 8.15
C ASP A 222 -14.63 -5.11 9.41
N GLU A 223 -13.73 -5.30 10.39
CA GLU A 223 -13.65 -4.40 11.55
C GLU A 223 -13.14 -3.01 11.16
N LEU A 224 -12.29 -2.91 10.13
CA LEU A 224 -11.78 -1.63 9.65
C LEU A 224 -12.90 -0.72 9.13
N LEU A 225 -13.93 -1.28 8.47
CA LEU A 225 -15.04 -0.46 8.00
C LEU A 225 -15.77 0.20 9.16
N ASP A 226 -16.11 -0.57 10.19
CA ASP A 226 -16.84 -0.06 11.36
C ASP A 226 -16.00 0.96 12.14
N LEU A 227 -14.70 0.71 12.31
CA LEU A 227 -13.79 1.66 12.96
C LEU A 227 -13.63 2.94 12.14
N ALA A 228 -13.48 2.82 10.82
CA ALA A 228 -13.34 3.96 9.92
C ALA A 228 -14.58 4.88 9.96
N ARG A 229 -15.78 4.29 9.98
CA ARG A 229 -17.03 5.05 10.05
C ARG A 229 -17.21 5.84 11.35
N GLN A 230 -16.50 5.47 12.41
CA GLN A 230 -16.57 6.17 13.70
C GLN A 230 -15.70 7.43 13.76
N VAL A 231 -14.76 7.59 12.83
CA VAL A 231 -13.82 8.75 12.81
C VAL A 231 -13.92 9.57 11.53
N ALA A 232 -14.48 9.02 10.46
CA ALA A 232 -14.51 9.64 9.14
C ALA A 232 -15.88 10.19 8.77
N LYS A 233 -15.91 11.36 8.12
CA LYS A 233 -17.15 11.87 7.50
C LYS A 233 -17.61 10.96 6.35
N ARG A 234 -16.66 10.34 5.65
CA ARG A 234 -16.91 9.29 4.67
C ARG A 234 -15.82 8.24 4.67
N VAL A 235 -16.22 7.01 4.37
CA VAL A 235 -15.32 5.89 4.10
C VAL A 235 -15.50 5.47 2.65
N ILE A 236 -14.39 5.37 1.92
CA ILE A 236 -14.34 4.95 0.52
C ILE A 236 -13.62 3.60 0.46
N VAL A 237 -14.31 2.58 -0.04
CA VAL A 237 -13.77 1.23 -0.16
C VAL A 237 -13.63 0.87 -1.63
N LYS A 238 -12.41 0.58 -2.08
CA LYS A 238 -12.15 0.06 -3.42
C LYS A 238 -12.44 -1.43 -3.46
N ARG A 239 -13.20 -1.86 -4.47
CA ARG A 239 -13.57 -3.27 -4.67
C ARG A 239 -13.55 -3.59 -6.17
N PRO A 240 -13.20 -4.81 -6.58
CA PRO A 240 -13.46 -5.25 -7.94
C PRO A 240 -14.94 -5.28 -8.24
N ARG A 241 -15.29 -5.02 -9.50
CA ARG A 241 -16.66 -4.70 -9.92
C ARG A 241 -17.72 -5.66 -9.37
N HIS A 242 -17.41 -6.96 -9.34
CA HIS A 242 -18.34 -8.03 -8.94
C HIS A 242 -18.05 -8.66 -7.57
N ALA A 243 -17.12 -8.10 -6.79
CA ALA A 243 -16.87 -8.60 -5.44
C ALA A 243 -18.05 -8.27 -4.50
N VAL A 244 -18.27 -9.08 -3.46
CA VAL A 244 -19.20 -8.76 -2.37
C VAL A 244 -18.83 -7.44 -1.68
N PHE A 245 -19.75 -6.86 -0.93
CA PHE A 245 -19.45 -5.68 -0.11
C PHE A 245 -18.52 -6.03 1.04
N LEU A 246 -17.82 -5.03 1.57
CA LEU A 246 -16.97 -5.20 2.75
C LEU A 246 -17.88 -5.35 3.99
N ALA A 247 -17.58 -6.27 4.89
CA ALA A 247 -18.41 -6.62 6.05
C ALA A 247 -19.88 -6.94 5.73
N ASP A 248 -20.18 -7.37 4.49
CA ASP A 248 -21.55 -7.55 3.98
C ASP A 248 -22.46 -6.30 4.17
N GLN A 249 -21.87 -5.10 4.30
CA GLN A 249 -22.61 -3.85 4.48
C GLN A 249 -22.90 -3.18 3.14
N THR A 250 -24.17 -2.87 2.85
CA THR A 250 -24.55 -2.14 1.64
C THR A 250 -24.03 -0.70 1.69
N PRO A 251 -23.31 -0.21 0.67
CA PRO A 251 -22.85 1.18 0.62
C PRO A 251 -24.00 2.17 0.36
N ASP A 252 -23.84 3.40 0.84
CA ASP A 252 -24.79 4.51 0.61
C ASP A 252 -24.71 5.03 -0.84
N HIS A 253 -23.53 4.92 -1.46
CA HIS A 253 -23.30 5.30 -2.85
C HIS A 253 -22.20 4.45 -3.50
N GLN A 254 -22.21 4.36 -4.82
CA GLN A 254 -21.19 3.61 -5.57
C GLN A 254 -20.75 4.36 -6.83
N TRP A 255 -19.45 4.37 -7.09
CA TRP A 255 -18.89 4.72 -8.40
C TRP A 255 -18.43 3.46 -9.12
N LEU A 256 -19.07 3.14 -10.25
CA LEU A 256 -18.82 1.91 -11.00
C LEU A 256 -17.87 2.17 -12.18
N GLY A 257 -16.75 1.45 -12.21
CA GLY A 257 -15.84 1.36 -13.35
C GLY A 257 -15.83 -0.05 -13.95
N ASP A 258 -15.07 -0.22 -15.03
CA ASP A 258 -15.07 -1.49 -15.78
C ASP A 258 -14.45 -2.64 -15.00
N ALA A 259 -13.32 -2.38 -14.31
CA ALA A 259 -12.60 -3.38 -13.52
C ALA A 259 -12.88 -3.30 -12.01
N CYS A 260 -13.01 -2.08 -11.49
CA CYS A 260 -13.23 -1.81 -10.07
C CYS A 260 -14.37 -0.83 -9.86
N ARG A 261 -14.83 -0.75 -8.62
CA ARG A 261 -15.80 0.22 -8.12
C ARG A 261 -15.29 0.80 -6.79
N PHE A 262 -15.90 1.90 -6.39
CA PHE A 262 -15.70 2.52 -5.08
C PHE A 262 -17.03 2.57 -4.35
N ASP A 263 -17.09 1.92 -3.20
CA ASP A 263 -18.23 1.84 -2.30
C ASP A 263 -18.08 2.95 -1.24
N ALA A 264 -19.08 3.82 -1.09
CA ALA A 264 -19.08 4.91 -0.11
C ALA A 264 -20.00 4.61 1.07
N TYR A 265 -19.51 4.93 2.27
CA TYR A 265 -20.26 4.90 3.52
C TYR A 265 -20.13 6.26 4.18
N PHE A 266 -21.26 6.92 4.45
CA PHE A 266 -21.27 8.22 5.09
C PHE A 266 -21.50 8.07 6.60
N SER A 267 -20.93 8.99 7.37
CA SER A 267 -21.31 9.15 8.77
C SER A 267 -22.80 9.50 8.82
N ARG A 268 -23.55 8.78 9.65
CA ARG A 268 -24.91 9.18 10.00
C ARG A 268 -24.77 10.14 11.17
N ASP A 269 -25.07 11.41 10.92
CA ASP A 269 -25.13 12.43 11.98
C ASP A 269 -26.05 11.99 13.13
#